data_AF-A0A359MXH1-F1
#
_entry.id   AF-A0A359MXH1-F1
#
_cell.length_a   1.000
_cell.length_b   1.000
_cell.length_c   1.000
_cell.angle_alpha   90.00
_cell.angle_beta   90.00
_cell.angle_gamma   90.00
#
_symmetry.space_group_name_H-M   'P 1'
#
loop_
_entity.id
_entity.type
_entity.pdbx_description
1 polymer ?
#
loop_
_entity_poly.entity_id
_entity_poly.type
_entity_poly.pdbx_seq_one_letter_code
_entity_poly.pdbx_strand_id
1 'polypeptide(L)'
;NVPILFHGNEEPDPLEALGGTYPTGYAVSLIFPVGDTITDANLTLVDENGNNHPGYLRTPYEEDDPNKYYQGNAILFMAEETFDYSTTYTATVTAQRNGEDYEKTWSFRTLADV
;
A
#
# COMPACT_ATOMS: atom_id res chain seq x y z
N ASN A 1 16.06 3.77 -5.19
CA ASN A 1 15.52 4.63 -4.12
C ASN A 1 14.13 5.07 -4.48
N VAL A 2 13.20 4.94 -3.54
CA VAL A 2 11.78 5.26 -3.71
C VAL A 2 11.55 6.74 -3.36
N PRO A 3 10.82 7.52 -4.17
CA PRO A 3 10.47 8.88 -3.78
C PRO A 3 9.58 8.91 -2.53
N ILE A 4 9.59 10.04 -1.81
CA ILE A 4 9.09 10.08 -0.43
C ILE A 4 7.60 10.40 -0.30
N LEU A 5 6.99 11.07 -1.27
CA LEU A 5 5.63 11.57 -1.16
C LEU A 5 4.86 11.53 -2.47
N PHE A 6 3.57 11.20 -2.38
CA PHE A 6 2.64 11.28 -3.49
C PHE A 6 1.68 12.46 -3.28
N HIS A 7 1.57 13.32 -4.28
CA HIS A 7 0.75 14.54 -4.22
C HIS A 7 -0.72 14.32 -4.62
N GLY A 8 -1.11 13.11 -5.03
CA GLY A 8 -2.42 12.86 -5.62
C GLY A 8 -2.50 13.26 -7.10
N ASN A 9 -3.65 13.82 -7.49
CA ASN A 9 -4.10 14.08 -8.87
C ASN A 9 -4.49 12.83 -9.66
N GLU A 10 -5.07 11.83 -9.00
CA GLU A 10 -5.71 10.70 -9.67
C GLU A 10 -7.19 10.99 -9.93
N GLU A 11 -7.72 10.51 -11.05
CA GLU A 11 -9.16 10.55 -11.35
C GLU A 11 -9.60 9.17 -11.88
N PRO A 12 -10.43 8.42 -11.14
CA PRO A 12 -11.01 8.77 -9.84
C PRO A 12 -10.00 8.67 -8.67
N ASP A 13 -10.17 9.51 -7.66
CA ASP A 13 -9.30 9.58 -6.48
C ASP A 13 -9.54 8.39 -5.53
N PRO A 14 -8.54 7.50 -5.32
CA PRO A 14 -8.69 6.37 -4.42
C PRO A 14 -8.67 6.77 -2.94
N LEU A 15 -8.02 7.87 -2.58
CA LEU A 15 -7.80 8.33 -1.21
C LEU A 15 -9.00 9.10 -0.66
N GLU A 16 -9.65 9.92 -1.50
CA GLU A 16 -10.86 10.66 -1.13
C GLU A 16 -11.96 9.70 -0.62
N ALA A 17 -12.15 8.57 -1.30
CA ALA A 17 -13.10 7.53 -0.91
C ALA A 17 -12.77 6.88 0.45
N LEU A 18 -11.53 6.99 0.92
CA LEU A 18 -11.06 6.49 2.22
C LEU A 18 -10.97 7.60 3.28
N GLY A 19 -11.38 8.83 2.94
CA GLY A 19 -11.36 9.98 3.85
C GLY A 19 -9.95 10.52 4.14
N GLY A 20 -8.97 10.20 3.30
CA GLY A 20 -7.59 10.65 3.46
C GLY A 20 -7.29 11.99 2.80
N THR A 21 -6.09 12.50 3.04
CA THR A 21 -5.60 13.76 2.47
C THR A 21 -4.18 13.64 1.97
N TYR A 22 -3.87 14.31 0.85
CA TYR A 22 -2.51 14.40 0.32
C TYR A 22 -1.70 15.52 1.01
N PRO A 23 -0.35 15.44 1.01
CA PRO A 23 0.45 14.35 0.46
C PRO A 23 0.50 13.12 1.38
N THR A 24 0.56 11.94 0.78
CA THR A 24 0.80 10.65 1.46
C THR A 24 2.21 10.16 1.17
N GLY A 25 2.66 9.08 1.80
CA GLY A 25 3.75 8.28 1.26
C GLY A 25 3.40 7.76 -0.15
N TYR A 26 4.41 7.41 -0.95
CA TYR A 26 4.17 6.73 -2.23
C TYR A 26 3.47 5.39 -2.00
N ALA A 27 2.56 5.03 -2.91
CA ALA A 27 1.80 3.80 -2.82
C ALA A 27 2.73 2.57 -2.74
N VAL A 28 2.46 1.73 -1.74
CA VAL A 28 3.10 0.43 -1.53
C VAL A 28 2.10 -0.64 -1.98
N SER A 29 2.46 -1.42 -2.98
CA SER A 29 1.52 -2.36 -3.63
C SER A 29 2.07 -3.76 -3.76
N LEU A 30 1.18 -4.75 -3.71
CA LEU A 30 1.46 -6.13 -4.08
C LEU A 30 0.42 -6.61 -5.08
N ILE A 31 0.86 -7.10 -6.23
CA ILE A 31 0.00 -7.64 -7.30
C ILE A 31 0.05 -9.17 -7.20
N PHE A 32 -1.12 -9.80 -7.11
CA PHE A 32 -1.23 -11.26 -7.14
C PHE A 32 -1.32 -11.78 -8.58
N PRO A 33 -1.09 -13.07 -8.84
CA PRO A 33 -1.47 -13.68 -10.10
C PRO A 33 -2.97 -13.55 -10.41
N VAL A 34 -3.33 -13.44 -11.69
CA VAL A 34 -4.74 -13.45 -12.11
C VAL A 34 -5.34 -14.83 -11.83
N GLY A 35 -6.55 -14.85 -11.26
CA GLY A 35 -7.26 -16.08 -10.91
C GLY A 35 -7.10 -16.51 -9.44
N ASP A 36 -6.17 -15.92 -8.70
CA ASP A 36 -6.10 -16.13 -7.26
C ASP A 36 -7.25 -15.43 -6.54
N THR A 37 -7.83 -16.12 -5.56
CA THR A 37 -8.79 -15.55 -4.61
C THR A 37 -8.03 -15.03 -3.40
N ILE A 38 -8.12 -13.74 -3.14
CA ILE A 38 -7.47 -13.06 -2.01
C ILE A 38 -8.55 -12.55 -1.07
N THR A 39 -8.53 -12.99 0.19
CA THR A 39 -9.41 -12.47 1.26
C THR A 39 -8.60 -12.12 2.49
N ASP A 40 -9.21 -11.39 3.42
CA ASP A 40 -8.60 -11.03 4.72
C ASP A 40 -7.21 -10.39 4.60
N ALA A 41 -7.02 -9.62 3.52
CA ALA A 41 -5.77 -8.97 3.20
C ALA A 41 -5.50 -7.79 4.14
N ASN A 42 -4.27 -7.69 4.61
CA ASN A 42 -3.77 -6.58 5.40
C ASN A 42 -2.35 -6.22 4.97
N LEU A 43 -1.95 -4.97 5.21
CA LEU A 43 -0.57 -4.52 5.04
C LEU A 43 -0.13 -3.74 6.28
N THR A 44 1.02 -4.11 6.84
CA THR A 44 1.72 -3.31 7.85
C THR A 44 2.98 -2.71 7.26
N LEU A 45 3.26 -1.45 7.56
CA LEU A 45 4.46 -0.76 7.15
C LEU A 45 5.23 -0.29 8.38
N VAL A 46 6.48 -0.68 8.50
CA VAL A 46 7.36 -0.25 9.61
C VAL A 46 8.64 0.36 9.08
N ASP A 47 9.18 1.35 9.77
CA ASP A 47 10.51 1.90 9.45
C ASP A 47 11.65 1.07 10.08
N GLU A 48 12.89 1.46 9.82
CA GLU A 48 14.10 0.80 10.32
C GLU A 48 14.28 0.90 11.84
N ASN A 49 13.55 1.80 12.50
CA ASN A 49 13.50 1.92 13.96
C ASN A 49 12.36 1.07 14.56
N GLY A 50 11.54 0.42 13.72
CA GLY A 50 10.40 -0.39 14.13
C GLY A 50 9.13 0.42 14.42
N ASN A 51 9.07 1.71 14.05
CA ASN A 51 7.84 2.49 14.20
C ASN A 51 6.83 2.07 13.12
N ASN A 52 5.57 1.95 13.52
CA ASN A 52 4.48 1.65 12.59
C ASN A 52 4.02 2.92 11.86
N HIS A 53 3.84 2.80 10.55
CA HIS A 53 3.31 3.86 9.69
C HIS A 53 1.89 3.48 9.27
N PRO A 54 0.84 4.06 9.90
CA PRO A 54 -0.55 3.79 9.53
C PRO A 54 -0.84 4.30 8.11
N GLY A 55 -1.93 3.81 7.51
CA GLY A 55 -2.26 4.11 6.13
C GLY A 55 -3.63 3.63 5.72
N TYR A 56 -3.97 4.00 4.50
CA TYR A 56 -5.20 3.67 3.82
C TYR A 56 -4.96 2.44 2.94
N LEU A 57 -5.76 1.40 3.16
CA LEU A 57 -5.64 0.11 2.47
C LEU A 57 -6.80 -0.04 1.49
N ARG A 58 -6.47 -0.46 0.27
CA ARG A 58 -7.40 -1.08 -0.67
C ARG A 58 -7.00 -2.52 -0.92
N THR A 59 -8.00 -3.40 -0.98
CA THR A 59 -7.79 -4.84 -1.19
C THR A 59 -8.33 -5.30 -2.54
N PRO A 60 -7.87 -6.45 -3.07
CA PRO A 60 -8.35 -6.95 -4.36
C PRO A 60 -9.87 -7.06 -4.43
N TYR A 61 -10.44 -6.60 -5.55
CA TYR A 61 -11.87 -6.70 -5.87
C TYR A 61 -12.82 -6.06 -4.85
N GLU A 62 -12.36 -5.04 -4.14
CA GLU A 62 -13.20 -4.27 -3.23
C GLU A 62 -14.31 -3.52 -4.00
N GLU A 63 -15.56 -3.76 -3.64
CA GLU A 63 -16.71 -3.30 -4.45
C GLU A 63 -16.95 -1.78 -4.38
N ASP A 64 -16.50 -1.15 -3.30
CA ASP A 64 -16.61 0.29 -3.04
C ASP A 64 -15.35 1.08 -3.44
N ASP A 65 -14.35 0.40 -4.01
CA ASP A 65 -13.20 1.08 -4.60
C ASP A 65 -13.64 1.80 -5.89
N PRO A 66 -13.51 3.14 -5.97
CA PRO A 66 -13.78 3.86 -7.21
C PRO A 66 -12.89 3.40 -8.37
N ASN A 67 -11.73 2.81 -8.06
CA ASN A 67 -10.79 2.25 -9.02
C ASN A 67 -10.94 0.74 -9.25
N LYS A 68 -12.06 0.10 -8.85
CA LYS A 68 -12.18 -1.38 -8.85
C LYS A 68 -11.89 -2.08 -10.18
N TYR A 69 -12.12 -1.39 -11.30
CA TYR A 69 -11.82 -1.91 -12.64
C TYR A 69 -10.33 -1.83 -13.02
N TYR A 70 -9.55 -1.01 -12.31
CA TYR A 70 -8.12 -0.78 -12.50
C TYR A 70 -7.27 -1.48 -11.44
N GLN A 71 -7.71 -1.50 -10.18
CA GLN A 71 -6.97 -2.14 -9.09
C GLN A 71 -6.89 -3.66 -9.26
N GLY A 72 -8.01 -4.28 -9.66
CA GLY A 72 -8.09 -5.71 -9.96
C GLY A 72 -7.59 -6.59 -8.82
N ASN A 73 -6.46 -7.26 -9.04
CA ASN A 73 -5.86 -8.24 -8.14
C ASN A 73 -4.68 -7.68 -7.32
N ALA A 74 -4.68 -6.37 -7.05
CA ALA A 74 -3.64 -5.71 -6.27
C ALA A 74 -4.13 -5.30 -4.88
N ILE A 75 -3.23 -5.40 -3.89
CA ILE A 75 -3.31 -4.60 -2.67
C ILE A 75 -2.62 -3.27 -2.94
N LEU A 76 -3.23 -2.18 -2.48
CA LEU A 76 -2.66 -0.85 -2.48
C LEU A 76 -2.70 -0.27 -1.08
N PHE A 77 -1.57 0.23 -0.59
CA PHE A 77 -1.46 0.90 0.69
C PHE A 77 -0.82 2.27 0.52
N MET A 78 -1.46 3.31 1.05
CA MET A 78 -0.94 4.67 1.09
C MET A 78 -0.72 5.06 2.56
N ALA A 79 0.53 5.29 2.96
CA ALA A 79 0.82 5.76 4.31
C ALA A 79 0.20 7.15 4.55
N GLU A 80 -0.37 7.37 5.74
CA GLU A 80 -1.00 8.65 6.11
C GLU A 80 -0.02 9.83 6.01
N GLU A 81 1.24 9.58 6.35
CA GLU A 81 2.31 10.56 6.31
C GLU A 81 3.27 10.26 5.15
N THR A 82 3.99 11.30 4.71
CA THR A 82 5.10 11.16 3.76
C THR A 82 6.23 10.34 4.38
N PHE A 83 7.00 9.64 3.55
CA PHE A 83 8.16 8.92 4.04
C PHE A 83 9.34 9.85 4.38
N ASP A 84 10.17 9.41 5.32
CA ASP A 84 11.44 10.05 5.66
C ASP A 84 12.49 9.77 4.58
N TYR A 85 13.42 10.70 4.39
CA TYR A 85 14.58 10.53 3.52
C TYR A 85 15.57 9.51 4.08
N SER A 86 16.25 8.78 3.19
CA SER A 86 17.30 7.80 3.49
C SER A 86 16.88 6.64 4.40
N THR A 87 15.58 6.46 4.64
CA THR A 87 15.01 5.51 5.58
C THR A 87 14.63 4.20 4.89
N THR A 88 14.92 3.08 5.53
CA THR A 88 14.45 1.76 5.08
C THR A 88 13.07 1.47 5.70
N TYR A 89 12.10 1.15 4.85
CA TYR A 89 10.78 0.71 5.26
C TYR A 89 10.61 -0.77 4.93
N THR A 90 9.89 -1.49 5.78
CA THR A 90 9.54 -2.90 5.61
C THR A 90 8.02 -3.03 5.56
N ALA A 91 7.53 -3.54 4.44
CA ALA A 91 6.13 -3.87 4.24
C ALA A 91 5.93 -5.37 4.46
N THR A 92 4.90 -5.71 5.23
CA THR A 92 4.43 -7.08 5.43
C THR A 92 2.97 -7.16 5.01
N VAL A 93 2.67 -8.03 4.05
CA VAL A 93 1.31 -8.38 3.66
C VAL A 93 0.95 -9.71 4.27
N THR A 94 -0.23 -9.78 4.90
CA THR A 94 -0.88 -11.03 5.29
C THR A 94 -2.21 -11.15 4.56
N ALA A 95 -2.60 -12.36 4.16
CA ALA A 95 -3.90 -12.61 3.52
C ALA A 95 -4.26 -14.11 3.60
N GLN A 96 -5.48 -14.45 3.17
CA GLN A 96 -5.82 -15.77 2.67
C GLN A 96 -5.67 -15.79 1.15
N ARG A 97 -4.87 -16.71 0.61
CA ARG A 97 -4.70 -16.91 -0.84
C ARG A 97 -5.20 -18.30 -1.20
N ASN A 98 -6.29 -18.37 -1.97
CA ASN A 98 -6.95 -19.62 -2.34
C ASN A 98 -7.33 -20.48 -1.11
N GLY A 99 -7.64 -19.83 0.02
CA GLY A 99 -8.00 -20.48 1.28
C GLY A 99 -6.81 -20.95 2.14
N GLU A 100 -5.58 -20.58 1.78
CA GLU A 100 -4.38 -20.86 2.58
C GLU A 100 -3.78 -19.56 3.13
N ASP A 101 -3.19 -19.64 4.34
CA ASP A 101 -2.47 -18.53 4.94
C ASP A 101 -1.32 -18.08 4.02
N TYR A 102 -1.26 -16.77 3.75
CA TYR A 102 -0.24 -16.14 2.95
C TYR A 102 0.43 -15.00 3.71
N GLU A 103 1.76 -14.98 3.65
CA GLU A 103 2.58 -13.87 4.15
C GLU A 103 3.66 -13.49 3.14
N LYS A 104 3.86 -12.19 2.94
CA LYS A 104 4.95 -11.66 2.12
C LYS A 104 5.54 -10.41 2.75
N THR A 105 6.86 -10.45 2.95
CA THR A 105 7.62 -9.33 3.50
C THR A 105 8.67 -8.86 2.49
N TRP A 106 8.80 -7.54 2.35
CA TRP A 106 9.88 -6.91 1.58
C TRP A 106 10.22 -5.54 2.15
N SER A 107 11.39 -5.03 1.79
CA SER A 107 11.84 -3.71 2.21
C SER A 107 12.25 -2.86 1.03
N PHE A 108 12.12 -1.54 1.18
CA PHE A 108 12.59 -0.54 0.24
C PHE A 108 13.26 0.61 0.98
N ARG A 109 14.16 1.32 0.29
CA ARG A 109 14.82 2.51 0.84
C ARG A 109 14.44 3.74 0.05
N THR A 110 14.11 4.81 0.76
CA THR A 110 13.73 6.09 0.17
C THR A 110 14.93 6.84 -0.41
N LEU A 111 14.65 7.88 -1.20
CA LEU A 111 15.66 8.81 -1.73
C LEU A 111 16.50 9.40 -0.60
N ALA A 112 17.76 9.69 -0.91
CA ALA A 112 18.58 10.49 -0.03
C ALA A 112 18.09 11.94 -0.04
N ASP A 113 18.33 12.66 1.05
CA ASP A 113 18.18 14.10 1.07
C ASP A 113 19.26 14.72 0.16
N VAL A 114 18.90 15.75 -0.60
CA VAL A 114 19.75 16.34 -1.67
C VAL A 114 20.42 17.64 -1.26
#